data_AF-A0AAJ7BSL5-F1
#
_entry.id   AF-A0AAJ7BSL5-F1
#
_cell.length_a   1.000
_cell.length_b   1.000
_cell.length_c   1.000
_cell.angle_alpha   90.00
_cell.angle_beta   90.00
_cell.angle_gamma   90.00
#
_symmetry.space_group_name_H-M   'P 1'
#
loop_
_entity.id
_entity.type
_entity.pdbx_description
1 polymer ?
#
loop_
_entity_poly.entity_id
_entity_poly.type
_entity_poly.pdbx_seq_one_letter_code
_entity_poly.pdbx_strand_id
1 'polypeptide(L)'
;MNKILSAPIKQVSQKINSGEVRPSEICKSVLKLTSSIKPLNAYITITSDLAEKQSQDADKRHNEGKSFGRLDGIPVAIKDNFCTKGQRTTCASPMLANFIPEYDATVYNRLKNAGAILIGKTNLDQFAMGSGTVDSYYGPTKNLWNSDILNYYVYDFHKETSLNMSPLRKDDWYIAGGSSGGSAIAVATRTCYAAIGSDTGGSTRNPASYCGLIGLKPTYGLVSRHGLIPLVNSMDVPGIITRNVDDVLLILNAIAGPDSFDSTTLQRDYMQFQLPESVDITGLRIGIPTEYRVPGLSEEVESCWDKVACHLKEAGATVIPVSLPHTKYSIVCYSILNQCEVASNMARYDGIEYGLRADENYSTEALYAKSRSEGFNDVVRSRILAGNYFLLQENYDDYFVKAMKMRRLISNDFNAVWDSNVDILLTPTTLSDAPLYSEYTSSDNQTQCSIQDFCTQPANMAGIPAINVPTTISRKGLPISLQLMAPFLHEQRLLTIAKWIEQAVQFPQLTLKDTYLLK
;
A
#
# COMPACT_ATOMS: atom_id res chain seq x y z
N MET A 1 24.25 -13.90 1.39
CA MET A 1 23.28 -12.90 1.89
C MET A 1 22.34 -12.35 0.81
N ASN A 2 22.82 -11.84 -0.33
CA ASN A 2 21.97 -11.28 -1.40
C ASN A 2 20.80 -12.18 -1.84
N LYS A 3 21.06 -13.49 -2.01
CA LYS A 3 20.03 -14.50 -2.30
C LYS A 3 18.98 -14.61 -1.20
N ILE A 4 19.38 -14.47 0.07
CA ILE A 4 18.46 -14.51 1.23
C ILE A 4 17.51 -13.32 1.19
N LEU A 5 18.05 -12.10 1.03
CA LEU A 5 17.25 -10.87 0.93
C LEU A 5 16.26 -10.87 -0.23
N SER A 6 16.52 -11.68 -1.25
CA SER A 6 15.68 -11.80 -2.42
C SER A 6 14.68 -12.96 -2.37
N ALA A 7 14.85 -13.90 -1.44
CA ALA A 7 14.00 -15.07 -1.32
C ALA A 7 12.62 -14.74 -0.70
N PRO A 8 11.60 -15.59 -0.94
CA PRO A 8 10.33 -15.55 -0.22
C PRO A 8 10.50 -15.82 1.29
N ILE A 9 9.61 -15.30 2.13
CA ILE A 9 9.70 -15.43 3.60
C ILE A 9 9.74 -16.91 4.02
N LYS A 10 8.96 -17.78 3.36
CA LYS A 10 8.95 -19.22 3.64
C LYS A 10 10.36 -19.84 3.55
N GLN A 11 11.14 -19.50 2.52
CA GLN A 11 12.49 -20.01 2.34
C GLN A 11 13.46 -19.42 3.35
N VAL A 12 13.34 -18.12 3.66
CA VAL A 12 14.18 -17.46 4.68
C VAL A 12 13.93 -18.05 6.06
N SER A 13 12.67 -18.24 6.43
CA SER A 13 12.28 -18.89 7.69
C SER A 13 12.83 -20.31 7.81
N GLN A 14 12.79 -21.11 6.73
CA GLN A 14 13.40 -22.44 6.72
C GLN A 14 14.91 -22.40 6.97
N LYS A 15 15.63 -21.46 6.35
CA LYS A 15 17.08 -21.28 6.54
C LYS A 15 17.45 -20.77 7.92
N ILE A 16 16.61 -19.93 8.53
CA ILE A 16 16.76 -19.51 9.91
C ILE A 16 16.58 -20.72 10.85
N ASN A 17 15.49 -21.48 10.68
CA ASN A 17 15.19 -22.64 11.51
C ASN A 17 16.24 -23.76 11.39
N SER A 18 16.90 -23.89 10.23
CA SER A 18 17.99 -24.86 10.05
C SER A 18 19.35 -24.36 10.56
N GLY A 19 19.44 -23.11 11.04
CA GLY A 19 20.68 -22.49 11.48
C GLY A 19 21.64 -22.09 10.35
N GLU A 20 21.19 -22.07 9.09
CA GLU A 20 22.02 -21.67 7.94
C GLU A 20 22.26 -20.15 7.92
N VAL A 21 21.33 -19.36 8.46
CA VAL A 21 21.44 -17.91 8.57
C VAL A 21 20.83 -17.43 9.88
N ARG A 22 21.42 -16.42 10.51
CA ARG A 22 20.87 -15.81 11.72
C ARG A 22 20.00 -14.59 11.40
N PRO A 23 18.86 -14.38 12.09
CA PRO A 23 18.09 -13.13 12.02
C PRO A 23 18.94 -11.86 12.14
N SER A 24 19.92 -11.83 13.04
CA SER A 24 20.83 -10.68 13.20
C SER A 24 21.72 -10.40 11.98
N GLU A 25 22.13 -11.43 11.23
CA GLU A 25 22.91 -11.27 10.00
C GLU A 25 22.06 -10.67 8.87
N ILE A 26 20.80 -11.10 8.78
CA ILE A 26 19.81 -10.53 7.85
C ILE A 26 19.55 -9.06 8.21
N CYS A 27 19.27 -8.79 9.49
CA CYS A 27 19.01 -7.44 9.99
C CYS A 27 20.17 -6.48 9.70
N LYS A 28 21.41 -6.88 10.02
CA LYS A 28 22.61 -6.08 9.74
C LYS A 28 22.75 -5.76 8.25
N SER A 29 22.47 -6.73 7.38
CA SER A 29 22.57 -6.57 5.93
C SER A 29 21.50 -5.64 5.39
N VAL A 30 20.27 -5.77 5.90
CA VAL A 30 19.16 -4.88 5.57
C VAL A 30 19.45 -3.45 6.02
N LEU A 31 19.88 -3.23 7.26
CA LEU A 31 20.21 -1.90 7.78
C LEU A 31 21.31 -1.23 6.94
N LYS A 32 22.33 -1.98 6.52
CA LYS A 32 23.35 -1.48 5.60
C LYS A 32 22.74 -1.05 4.25
N LEU A 33 21.86 -1.86 3.68
CA LEU A 33 21.19 -1.55 2.42
C LEU A 33 20.30 -0.30 2.50
N THR A 34 19.69 -0.01 3.67
CA THR A 34 18.92 1.23 3.86
C THR A 34 19.75 2.50 3.60
N SER A 35 21.05 2.46 3.88
CA SER A 35 21.96 3.58 3.61
C SER A 35 22.18 3.77 2.10
N SER A 36 22.33 2.68 1.34
CA SER A 36 22.55 2.72 -0.10
C SER A 36 21.34 3.21 -0.89
N ILE A 37 20.12 2.95 -0.38
CA ILE A 37 18.88 3.34 -1.05
C ILE A 37 18.35 4.71 -0.60
N LYS A 38 19.09 5.41 0.27
CA LYS A 38 18.71 6.74 0.79
C LYS A 38 18.27 7.73 -0.31
N PRO A 39 18.88 7.76 -1.53
CA PRO A 39 18.42 8.64 -2.61
C PRO A 39 16.97 8.41 -3.08
N LEU A 40 16.39 7.24 -2.80
CA LEU A 40 14.98 6.93 -3.13
C LEU A 40 14.01 7.40 -2.04
N ASN A 41 14.51 7.79 -0.86
CA ASN A 41 13.74 8.34 0.25
C ASN A 41 12.56 7.46 0.71
N ALA A 42 12.82 6.17 0.91
CA ALA A 42 11.80 5.19 1.30
C ALA A 42 11.38 5.28 2.78
N TYR A 43 12.27 5.76 3.66
CA TYR A 43 12.09 5.77 5.11
C TYR A 43 12.20 7.18 5.68
N ILE A 44 11.31 7.52 6.62
CA ILE A 44 11.41 8.74 7.45
C ILE A 44 12.29 8.47 8.66
N THR A 45 12.12 7.32 9.30
CA THR A 45 12.89 6.91 10.48
C THR A 45 13.37 5.47 10.31
N ILE A 46 14.68 5.24 10.41
CA ILE A 46 15.24 3.90 10.54
C ILE A 46 15.35 3.58 12.03
N THR A 47 14.92 2.38 12.43
CA THR A 47 14.84 1.97 13.84
C THR A 47 15.98 1.04 14.22
N SER A 48 17.24 1.42 13.90
CA SER A 48 18.42 0.56 14.01
C SER A 48 18.55 -0.13 15.37
N ASP A 49 18.52 0.62 16.48
CA ASP A 49 18.70 0.06 17.82
C ASP A 49 17.60 -0.96 18.18
N LEU A 50 16.36 -0.66 17.81
CA LEU A 50 15.23 -1.57 18.00
C LEU A 50 15.36 -2.81 17.12
N ALA A 51 15.74 -2.63 15.85
CA ALA A 51 15.91 -3.71 14.88
C ALA A 51 17.01 -4.68 15.34
N GLU A 52 18.16 -4.15 15.77
CA GLU A 52 19.27 -4.93 16.29
C GLU A 52 18.86 -5.72 17.52
N LYS A 53 18.20 -5.08 18.50
CA LYS A 53 17.68 -5.76 19.68
C LYS A 53 16.70 -6.87 19.33
N GLN A 54 15.70 -6.59 18.50
CA GLN A 54 14.70 -7.58 18.07
C GLN A 54 15.35 -8.75 17.34
N SER A 55 16.39 -8.50 16.54
CA SER A 55 17.13 -9.54 15.83
C SER A 55 17.96 -10.43 16.75
N GLN A 56 18.58 -9.85 17.80
CA GLN A 56 19.31 -10.62 18.82
C GLN A 56 18.36 -11.45 19.68
N ASP A 57 17.18 -10.91 20.01
CA ASP A 57 16.14 -11.65 20.72
C ASP A 57 15.62 -12.82 19.86
N ALA A 58 15.48 -12.63 18.54
CA ALA A 58 15.13 -13.69 17.61
C ALA A 58 16.23 -14.78 17.53
N ASP A 59 17.50 -14.39 17.41
CA ASP A 59 18.62 -15.35 17.45
C ASP A 59 18.58 -16.21 18.72
N LYS A 60 18.33 -15.59 19.89
CA LYS A 60 18.20 -16.31 21.16
C LYS A 60 17.04 -17.30 21.14
N ARG A 61 15.86 -16.89 20.65
CA ARG A 61 14.69 -17.78 20.53
C ARG A 61 14.99 -18.97 19.62
N HIS A 62 15.63 -18.76 18.48
CA HIS A 62 15.98 -19.83 17.55
C HIS A 62 17.01 -20.80 18.14
N ASN A 63 18.05 -20.28 18.81
CA ASN A 63 19.06 -21.13 19.50
C ASN A 63 18.46 -21.97 20.63
N GLU A 64 17.42 -21.48 21.31
CA GLU A 64 16.70 -22.21 22.37
C GLU A 64 15.59 -23.13 21.84
N GLY A 65 15.34 -23.17 20.52
CA GLY A 65 14.23 -23.92 19.94
C GLY A 65 12.84 -23.36 20.26
N LYS A 66 12.74 -22.06 20.60
CA LYS A 66 11.52 -21.35 21.01
C LYS A 66 11.04 -20.31 19.97
N SER A 67 11.19 -20.64 18.69
CA SER A 67 10.75 -19.79 17.58
C SER A 67 9.25 -19.44 17.68
N PHE A 68 8.90 -18.19 17.39
CA PHE A 68 7.51 -17.74 17.31
C PHE A 68 6.82 -18.08 15.98
N GLY A 69 7.51 -18.80 15.10
CA GLY A 69 6.96 -19.31 13.83
C GLY A 69 7.61 -18.66 12.61
N ARG A 70 6.85 -18.57 11.52
CA ARG A 70 7.40 -18.23 10.19
C ARG A 70 7.86 -16.77 10.05
N LEU A 71 7.39 -15.87 10.91
CA LEU A 71 7.76 -14.46 10.90
C LEU A 71 8.85 -14.12 11.93
N ASP A 72 9.29 -15.07 12.75
CA ASP A 72 10.27 -14.81 13.80
C ASP A 72 11.65 -14.54 13.21
N GLY A 73 12.12 -13.29 13.37
CA GLY A 73 13.36 -12.82 12.80
C GLY A 73 13.25 -12.26 11.38
N ILE A 74 12.02 -12.03 10.86
CA ILE A 74 11.81 -11.48 9.51
C ILE A 74 11.72 -9.93 9.55
N PRO A 75 12.59 -9.22 8.80
CA PRO A 75 12.51 -7.77 8.61
C PRO A 75 11.21 -7.28 7.94
N VAL A 76 10.51 -6.36 8.60
CA VAL A 76 9.31 -5.67 8.10
C VAL A 76 9.45 -4.15 8.23
N ALA A 77 8.69 -3.43 7.41
CA ALA A 77 8.58 -1.98 7.48
C ALA A 77 7.13 -1.55 7.75
N ILE A 78 6.93 -0.41 8.41
CA ILE A 78 5.59 0.07 8.78
C ILE A 78 5.44 1.50 8.26
N LYS A 79 4.35 1.82 7.56
CA LYS A 79 4.06 3.19 7.10
C LYS A 79 3.96 4.15 8.29
N ASP A 80 4.48 5.36 8.13
CA ASP A 80 4.63 6.30 9.26
C ASP A 80 3.32 7.00 9.71
N ASN A 81 2.16 6.47 9.29
CA ASN A 81 0.85 6.77 9.86
C ASN A 81 0.31 5.66 10.77
N PHE A 82 1.11 4.62 11.08
CA PHE A 82 0.81 3.66 12.13
C PHE A 82 1.66 3.95 13.36
N CYS A 83 1.00 4.06 14.51
CA CYS A 83 1.65 4.25 15.80
C CYS A 83 2.54 3.05 16.14
N THR A 84 3.74 3.35 16.62
CA THR A 84 4.76 2.38 17.05
C THR A 84 5.36 2.88 18.34
N LYS A 85 5.10 2.20 19.45
CA LYS A 85 5.45 2.66 20.81
C LYS A 85 6.93 3.00 20.91
N GLY A 86 7.24 4.20 21.39
CA GLY A 86 8.62 4.67 21.58
C GLY A 86 9.38 4.97 20.28
N GLN A 87 8.74 4.90 19.11
CA GLN A 87 9.31 5.27 17.82
C GLN A 87 8.47 6.38 17.19
N ARG A 88 9.11 7.39 16.60
CA ARG A 88 8.38 8.53 16.01
C ARG A 88 7.32 8.07 15.00
N THR A 89 6.18 8.77 15.02
CA THR A 89 5.08 8.57 14.06
C THR A 89 4.65 9.94 13.55
N THR A 90 5.05 10.31 12.33
CA THR A 90 5.00 11.71 11.90
C THR A 90 3.94 12.00 10.84
N CYS A 91 3.36 10.97 10.23
CA CYS A 91 2.48 11.10 9.07
C CYS A 91 3.09 11.96 7.95
N ALA A 92 4.42 12.00 7.82
CA ALA A 92 5.13 12.89 6.91
C ALA A 92 4.74 14.38 7.06
N SER A 93 4.49 14.82 8.29
CA SER A 93 4.00 16.17 8.60
C SER A 93 4.84 16.88 9.66
N PRO A 94 5.07 18.21 9.51
CA PRO A 94 5.59 19.02 10.61
C PRO A 94 4.72 18.92 11.86
N MET A 95 3.38 18.79 11.70
CA MET A 95 2.42 18.67 12.79
C MET A 95 2.76 17.55 13.77
N LEU A 96 3.35 16.44 13.31
CA LEU A 96 3.69 15.29 14.14
C LEU A 96 5.19 14.94 14.08
N ALA A 97 6.05 15.85 13.62
CA ALA A 97 7.47 15.57 13.38
C ALA A 97 8.22 15.02 14.61
N ASN A 98 7.76 15.37 15.81
CA ASN A 98 8.33 14.95 17.10
C ASN A 98 7.38 14.05 17.91
N PHE A 99 6.26 13.60 17.34
CA PHE A 99 5.30 12.76 18.05
C PHE A 99 5.85 11.35 18.25
N ILE A 100 5.88 10.90 19.52
CA ILE A 100 6.24 9.54 19.92
C ILE A 100 5.03 8.95 20.63
N PRO A 101 4.33 7.96 20.04
CA PRO A 101 3.17 7.34 20.66
C PRO A 101 3.57 6.42 21.82
N GLU A 102 2.68 6.31 22.81
CA GLU A 102 2.82 5.44 23.99
C GLU A 102 2.26 4.03 23.80
N TYR A 103 1.76 3.73 22.59
CA TYR A 103 1.11 2.47 22.23
C TYR A 103 1.49 2.03 20.81
N ASP A 104 1.38 0.72 20.59
CA ASP A 104 1.55 0.10 19.27
C ASP A 104 0.20 0.04 18.56
N ALA A 105 0.16 0.35 17.26
CA ALA A 105 -0.96 -0.01 16.41
C ALA A 105 -1.16 -1.53 16.41
N THR A 106 -2.40 -2.00 16.37
CA THR A 106 -2.70 -3.44 16.51
C THR A 106 -1.98 -4.29 15.46
N VAL A 107 -1.90 -3.80 14.22
CA VAL A 107 -1.17 -4.47 13.13
C VAL A 107 0.32 -4.65 13.44
N TYR A 108 0.97 -3.63 14.00
CA TYR A 108 2.38 -3.73 14.37
C TYR A 108 2.57 -4.61 15.62
N ASN A 109 1.71 -4.46 16.62
CA ASN A 109 1.74 -5.30 17.83
C ASN A 109 1.64 -6.79 17.48
N ARG A 110 0.75 -7.15 16.54
CA ARG A 110 0.61 -8.54 16.04
C ARG A 110 1.89 -9.03 15.35
N LEU A 111 2.48 -8.23 14.47
CA LEU A 111 3.74 -8.58 13.79
C LEU A 111 4.91 -8.72 14.79
N LYS A 112 5.01 -7.81 15.75
CA LYS A 112 6.00 -7.83 16.83
C LYS A 112 5.85 -9.09 17.69
N ASN A 113 4.63 -9.47 18.04
CA ASN A 113 4.35 -10.70 18.78
C ASN A 113 4.64 -11.98 17.96
N ALA A 114 4.57 -11.90 16.63
CA ALA A 114 5.04 -12.96 15.73
C ALA A 114 6.57 -12.98 15.52
N GLY A 115 7.31 -12.12 16.22
CA GLY A 115 8.78 -12.04 16.19
C GLY A 115 9.36 -11.25 15.02
N ALA A 116 8.54 -10.49 14.28
CA ALA A 116 9.03 -9.66 13.17
C ALA A 116 9.92 -8.51 13.67
N ILE A 117 10.93 -8.15 12.86
CA ILE A 117 11.91 -7.10 13.17
C ILE A 117 11.49 -5.81 12.45
N LEU A 118 11.27 -4.72 13.19
CA LEU A 118 10.95 -3.41 12.61
C LEU A 118 12.23 -2.75 12.09
N ILE A 119 12.34 -2.57 10.78
CA ILE A 119 13.48 -1.88 10.15
C ILE A 119 13.30 -0.36 10.17
N GLY A 120 12.08 0.11 9.98
CA GLY A 120 11.82 1.54 9.98
C GLY A 120 10.39 1.93 9.65
N LYS A 121 10.16 3.23 9.79
CA LYS A 121 8.93 3.93 9.44
C LYS A 121 9.03 4.50 8.03
N THR A 122 8.15 4.05 7.14
CA THR A 122 8.23 4.37 5.71
C THR A 122 7.55 5.69 5.35
N ASN A 123 8.11 6.36 4.35
CA ASN A 123 7.64 7.65 3.85
C ASN A 123 6.26 7.54 3.16
N LEU A 124 5.53 8.65 3.12
CA LEU A 124 4.16 8.75 2.64
C LEU A 124 3.82 10.20 2.24
N ASP A 125 2.78 10.39 1.44
CA ASP A 125 2.15 11.71 1.34
C ASP A 125 1.65 12.17 2.72
N GLN A 126 1.72 13.47 2.99
CA GLN A 126 1.33 14.04 4.28
C GLN A 126 -0.08 13.59 4.69
N PHE A 127 -0.21 12.97 5.88
CA PHE A 127 -1.46 12.37 6.39
C PHE A 127 -2.16 11.41 5.40
N ALA A 128 -1.37 10.71 4.57
CA ALA A 128 -1.85 9.80 3.53
C ALA A 128 -2.64 10.48 2.39
N MET A 129 -2.56 11.81 2.25
CA MET A 129 -3.32 12.60 1.28
C MET A 129 -2.57 12.82 -0.04
N GLY A 130 -2.49 11.81 -0.88
CA GLY A 130 -1.91 11.90 -2.23
C GLY A 130 -1.73 10.55 -2.91
N SER A 131 -1.32 10.60 -4.17
CA SER A 131 -1.15 9.44 -5.05
C SER A 131 0.27 9.30 -5.63
N GLY A 132 1.25 10.03 -5.09
CA GLY A 132 2.61 10.08 -5.64
C GLY A 132 3.74 9.99 -4.61
N THR A 133 3.45 10.14 -3.31
CA THR A 133 4.45 10.34 -2.25
C THR A 133 5.36 11.53 -2.57
N VAL A 134 4.77 12.60 -3.10
CA VAL A 134 5.46 13.86 -3.44
C VAL A 134 5.18 14.96 -2.42
N ASP A 135 4.07 14.84 -1.69
CA ASP A 135 3.60 15.84 -0.71
C ASP A 135 4.18 15.61 0.71
N SER A 136 5.20 14.75 0.84
CA SER A 136 5.87 14.46 2.10
C SER A 136 6.72 15.64 2.58
N TYR A 137 6.59 15.99 3.87
CA TYR A 137 7.49 16.95 4.51
C TYR A 137 8.97 16.53 4.47
N TYR A 138 9.25 15.23 4.46
CA TYR A 138 10.60 14.69 4.41
C TYR A 138 11.15 14.54 2.98
N GLY A 139 10.45 15.12 2.00
CA GLY A 139 10.78 15.06 0.59
C GLY A 139 10.16 13.87 -0.15
N PRO A 140 10.15 13.91 -1.49
CA PRO A 140 9.46 12.92 -2.31
C PRO A 140 10.15 11.55 -2.24
N THR A 141 9.36 10.48 -2.35
CA THR A 141 9.89 9.12 -2.61
C THR A 141 10.03 8.90 -4.12
N LYS A 142 11.17 8.36 -4.55
CA LYS A 142 11.47 8.11 -5.97
C LYS A 142 11.31 6.64 -6.30
N ASN A 143 10.85 6.34 -7.52
CA ASN A 143 10.72 4.96 -7.99
C ASN A 143 12.10 4.30 -8.14
N LEU A 144 12.18 2.99 -7.86
CA LEU A 144 13.38 2.19 -8.10
C LEU A 144 13.58 1.95 -9.61
N TRP A 145 12.49 1.73 -10.35
CA TRP A 145 12.54 1.50 -11.79
C TRP A 145 13.03 2.77 -12.50
N ASN A 146 13.99 2.62 -13.40
CA ASN A 146 14.67 3.74 -14.08
C ASN A 146 15.42 4.70 -13.12
N SER A 147 15.95 4.17 -12.01
CA SER A 147 16.88 4.90 -11.12
C SER A 147 18.29 4.32 -11.18
N ASP A 148 19.30 5.13 -10.80
CA ASP A 148 20.68 4.65 -10.67
C ASP A 148 20.83 3.49 -9.69
N ILE A 149 19.95 3.42 -8.68
CA ILE A 149 19.93 2.34 -7.69
C ILE A 149 19.53 1.01 -8.33
N LEU A 150 18.75 1.00 -9.43
CA LEU A 150 18.42 -0.22 -10.16
C LEU A 150 19.66 -0.93 -10.70
N ASN A 151 20.76 -0.21 -10.95
CA ASN A 151 22.03 -0.80 -11.41
C ASN A 151 22.64 -1.78 -10.42
N TYR A 152 22.18 -1.79 -9.17
CA TYR A 152 22.59 -2.77 -8.16
C TYR A 152 21.78 -4.08 -8.20
N TYR A 153 20.79 -4.17 -9.08
CA TYR A 153 19.91 -5.33 -9.22
C TYR A 153 20.09 -5.98 -10.59
N VAL A 154 19.92 -7.30 -10.62
CA VAL A 154 19.74 -8.11 -11.82
C VAL A 154 18.27 -8.47 -11.92
N TYR A 155 17.74 -8.52 -13.12
CA TYR A 155 16.43 -9.09 -13.43
C TYR A 155 16.57 -9.96 -14.66
N ASP A 156 15.85 -11.08 -14.68
CA ASP A 156 15.77 -11.95 -15.84
C ASP A 156 14.57 -11.52 -16.67
N PHE A 157 14.82 -10.87 -17.81
CA PHE A 157 13.79 -10.75 -18.84
C PHE A 157 13.79 -12.05 -19.62
N HIS A 158 12.82 -12.93 -19.36
CA HIS A 158 12.66 -14.18 -20.10
C HIS A 158 12.35 -13.97 -21.61
N LYS A 159 12.37 -12.74 -22.14
CA LYS A 159 12.24 -12.43 -23.58
C LYS A 159 13.11 -11.23 -23.96
N GLU A 160 13.71 -11.31 -25.14
CA GLU A 160 14.58 -10.32 -25.83
C GLU A 160 13.97 -8.90 -25.91
N THR A 161 13.92 -8.23 -24.77
CA THR A 161 13.59 -6.81 -24.70
C THR A 161 14.74 -6.14 -23.98
N SER A 162 15.72 -5.67 -24.76
CA SER A 162 16.62 -4.65 -24.25
C SER A 162 15.75 -3.47 -23.82
N LEU A 163 15.67 -3.20 -22.52
CA LEU A 163 15.01 -2.00 -22.04
C LEU A 163 15.75 -0.80 -22.64
N ASN A 164 15.13 -0.15 -23.63
CA ASN A 164 15.55 1.18 -24.07
C ASN A 164 15.12 2.18 -23.00
N MET A 165 15.82 2.15 -21.87
CA MET A 165 15.70 3.18 -20.87
C MET A 165 16.24 4.47 -21.48
N SER A 166 15.31 5.33 -21.90
CA SER A 166 15.67 6.66 -22.37
C SER A 166 16.26 7.43 -21.19
N PRO A 167 17.44 8.07 -21.36
CA PRO A 167 18.04 8.86 -20.30
C PRO A 167 17.07 9.99 -19.92
N LEU A 168 16.74 10.07 -18.62
CA LEU A 168 15.90 11.13 -18.09
C LEU A 168 16.69 12.44 -17.99
N ARG A 169 15.97 13.56 -17.91
CA ARG A 169 16.59 14.84 -17.51
C ARG A 169 17.20 14.69 -16.12
N LYS A 170 18.29 15.40 -15.86
CA LYS A 170 19.13 15.27 -14.65
C LYS A 170 18.34 15.33 -13.33
N ASP A 171 17.22 16.07 -13.30
CA ASP A 171 16.39 16.29 -12.11
C ASP A 171 14.97 15.70 -12.23
N ASP A 172 14.77 14.71 -13.10
CA ASP A 172 13.48 14.05 -13.30
C ASP A 172 13.56 12.57 -12.89
N TRP A 173 12.45 12.02 -12.42
CA TRP A 173 12.34 10.63 -11.97
C TRP A 173 10.88 10.19 -12.04
N TYR A 174 10.61 8.89 -11.99
CA TYR A 174 9.24 8.39 -11.90
C TYR A 174 8.75 8.39 -10.45
N ILE A 175 7.49 8.72 -10.23
CA ILE A 175 6.89 8.63 -8.90
C ILE A 175 6.76 7.17 -8.45
N ALA A 176 6.80 6.94 -7.13
CA ALA A 176 6.61 5.61 -6.54
C ALA A 176 5.13 5.25 -6.33
N GLY A 177 4.21 6.14 -6.73
CA GLY A 177 2.80 6.07 -6.33
C GLY A 177 2.58 6.53 -4.90
N GLY A 178 1.33 6.51 -4.46
CA GLY A 178 1.00 7.05 -3.15
C GLY A 178 -0.37 6.62 -2.62
N SER A 179 -0.61 6.78 -1.33
CA SER A 179 0.30 7.45 -0.38
C SER A 179 1.31 6.51 0.30
N SER A 180 1.36 5.22 -0.01
CA SER A 180 2.33 4.27 0.59
C SER A 180 3.58 4.04 -0.27
N GLY A 181 4.06 5.06 -0.99
CA GLY A 181 5.21 4.92 -1.90
C GLY A 181 6.49 4.50 -1.18
N GLY A 182 6.76 5.04 0.02
CA GLY A 182 7.91 4.60 0.82
C GLY A 182 7.86 3.12 1.19
N SER A 183 6.66 2.62 1.52
CA SER A 183 6.44 1.20 1.82
C SER A 183 6.71 0.31 0.60
N ALA A 184 6.28 0.75 -0.60
CA ALA A 184 6.56 0.03 -1.83
C ALA A 184 8.05 0.01 -2.15
N ILE A 185 8.76 1.14 -2.05
CA ILE A 185 10.20 1.19 -2.30
C ILE A 185 10.99 0.38 -1.27
N ALA A 186 10.58 0.36 0.00
CA ALA A 186 11.21 -0.46 1.03
C ALA A 186 11.20 -1.96 0.64
N VAL A 187 10.08 -2.45 0.10
CA VAL A 187 9.93 -3.84 -0.34
C VAL A 187 10.65 -4.10 -1.66
N ALA A 188 10.54 -3.19 -2.64
CA ALA A 188 11.17 -3.31 -3.96
C ALA A 188 12.69 -3.43 -3.85
N THR A 189 13.29 -2.64 -2.95
CA THR A 189 14.73 -2.57 -2.69
C THR A 189 15.26 -3.66 -1.75
N ARG A 190 14.41 -4.58 -1.27
CA ARG A 190 14.83 -5.68 -0.36
C ARG A 190 15.38 -5.22 0.98
N THR A 191 15.06 -4.00 1.39
CA THR A 191 15.28 -3.52 2.76
C THR A 191 14.21 -4.02 3.75
N CYS A 192 13.19 -4.72 3.27
CA CYS A 192 12.29 -5.54 4.09
C CYS A 192 11.66 -6.64 3.23
N TYR A 193 11.01 -7.61 3.86
CA TYR A 193 10.26 -8.67 3.16
C TYR A 193 8.80 -8.28 2.93
N ALA A 194 8.24 -7.53 3.86
CA ALA A 194 6.89 -7.01 3.80
C ALA A 194 6.81 -5.62 4.41
N ALA A 195 5.89 -4.81 3.89
CA ALA A 195 5.55 -3.53 4.50
C ALA A 195 4.04 -3.43 4.74
N ILE A 196 3.67 -2.81 5.87
CA ILE A 196 2.29 -2.40 6.14
C ILE A 196 2.09 -0.99 5.60
N GLY A 197 1.18 -0.86 4.64
CA GLY A 197 0.68 0.40 4.10
C GLY A 197 -0.71 0.72 4.63
N SER A 198 -1.30 1.81 4.14
CA SER A 198 -2.73 2.09 4.32
C SER A 198 -3.37 2.32 2.95
N ASP A 199 -4.61 1.91 2.77
CA ASP A 199 -5.35 2.04 1.52
C ASP A 199 -6.73 2.65 1.79
N THR A 200 -6.92 3.89 1.33
CA THR A 200 -8.17 4.64 1.50
C THR A 200 -8.89 4.87 0.16
N GLY A 201 -8.12 5.03 -0.93
CA GLY A 201 -8.63 5.11 -2.31
C GLY A 201 -7.80 4.31 -3.32
N GLY A 202 -6.84 3.50 -2.86
CA GLY A 202 -5.81 2.92 -3.72
C GLY A 202 -4.41 2.95 -3.14
N SER A 203 -4.24 3.58 -1.97
CA SER A 203 -2.93 3.96 -1.45
C SER A 203 -1.97 2.82 -1.08
N THR A 204 -2.39 1.56 -1.20
CA THR A 204 -1.50 0.37 -1.17
C THR A 204 -1.34 -0.24 -2.56
N ARG A 205 -2.43 -0.33 -3.33
CA ARG A 205 -2.46 -0.96 -4.67
C ARG A 205 -1.78 -0.12 -5.74
N ASN A 206 -1.99 1.20 -5.75
CA ASN A 206 -1.35 2.14 -6.67
C ASN A 206 0.20 2.11 -6.56
N PRO A 207 0.81 2.32 -5.38
CA PRO A 207 2.26 2.24 -5.27
C PRO A 207 2.81 0.83 -5.49
N ALA A 208 2.05 -0.22 -5.11
CA ALA A 208 2.44 -1.58 -5.47
C ALA A 208 2.47 -1.80 -7.00
N SER A 209 1.51 -1.22 -7.73
CA SER A 209 1.47 -1.26 -9.21
C SER A 209 2.73 -0.64 -9.81
N TYR A 210 3.03 0.61 -9.45
CA TYR A 210 4.16 1.36 -10.01
C TYR A 210 5.53 0.83 -9.61
N CYS A 211 5.62 0.10 -8.50
CA CYS A 211 6.87 -0.50 -8.05
C CYS A 211 7.00 -1.98 -8.45
N GLY A 212 6.01 -2.58 -9.14
CA GLY A 212 6.07 -3.96 -9.61
C GLY A 212 5.98 -4.97 -8.46
N LEU A 213 5.04 -4.77 -7.54
CA LEU A 213 4.87 -5.52 -6.31
C LEU A 213 3.45 -6.05 -6.13
N ILE A 214 3.28 -7.03 -5.25
CA ILE A 214 1.96 -7.45 -4.81
C ILE A 214 1.47 -6.48 -3.73
N GLY A 215 0.25 -5.94 -3.91
CA GLY A 215 -0.36 -5.01 -2.96
C GLY A 215 -1.79 -5.42 -2.64
N LEU A 216 -2.04 -5.86 -1.40
CA LEU A 216 -3.37 -6.25 -0.94
C LEU A 216 -4.02 -5.16 -0.10
N LYS A 217 -5.24 -4.80 -0.47
CA LYS A 217 -6.23 -4.17 0.41
C LYS A 217 -7.23 -5.23 0.88
N PRO A 218 -7.19 -5.66 2.15
CA PRO A 218 -8.18 -6.58 2.71
C PRO A 218 -9.61 -6.01 2.72
N THR A 219 -10.58 -6.86 3.06
CA THR A 219 -11.95 -6.43 3.36
C THR A 219 -11.95 -5.40 4.50
N TYR A 220 -12.78 -4.35 4.38
CA TYR A 220 -12.95 -3.38 5.46
C TYR A 220 -13.46 -4.10 6.73
N GLY A 221 -12.76 -3.90 7.85
CA GLY A 221 -13.05 -4.56 9.13
C GLY A 221 -12.36 -5.93 9.33
N LEU A 222 -11.64 -6.48 8.35
CA LEU A 222 -10.86 -7.71 8.54
C LEU A 222 -9.56 -7.48 9.35
N VAL A 223 -8.96 -6.30 9.19
CA VAL A 223 -7.72 -5.90 9.87
C VAL A 223 -8.00 -4.63 10.66
N SER A 224 -7.58 -4.62 11.93
CA SER A 224 -7.81 -3.50 12.85
C SER A 224 -7.14 -2.20 12.40
N ARG A 225 -7.87 -1.10 12.56
CA ARG A 225 -7.42 0.28 12.34
C ARG A 225 -6.95 0.93 13.65
N HIS A 226 -6.97 0.24 14.78
CA HIS A 226 -6.47 0.79 16.03
C HIS A 226 -4.97 1.15 15.91
N GLY A 227 -4.66 2.42 16.17
CA GLY A 227 -3.33 3.03 15.99
C GLY A 227 -2.92 3.34 14.56
N LEU A 228 -3.80 3.13 13.57
CA LEU A 228 -3.71 3.82 12.28
C LEU A 228 -4.25 5.25 12.47
N ILE A 229 -3.41 6.25 12.21
CA ILE A 229 -3.84 7.65 12.19
C ILE A 229 -4.80 7.83 11.00
N PRO A 230 -6.07 8.17 11.25
CA PRO A 230 -7.13 8.04 10.25
C PRO A 230 -7.09 9.15 9.21
N LEU A 231 -7.37 8.79 7.97
CA LEU A 231 -7.74 9.69 6.88
C LEU A 231 -9.27 9.70 6.71
N VAL A 232 -9.87 8.55 6.40
CA VAL A 232 -11.33 8.34 6.28
C VAL A 232 -11.71 7.08 7.04
N ASN A 233 -12.35 7.21 8.20
CA ASN A 233 -12.65 6.08 9.08
C ASN A 233 -13.51 5.01 8.39
N SER A 234 -14.41 5.43 7.50
CA SER A 234 -15.30 4.52 6.78
C SER A 234 -14.64 3.82 5.57
N MET A 235 -13.37 4.09 5.26
CA MET A 235 -12.69 3.55 4.06
C MET A 235 -11.23 3.13 4.29
N ASP A 236 -10.59 3.61 5.35
CA ASP A 236 -9.20 3.26 5.67
C ASP A 236 -9.08 1.77 5.96
N VAL A 237 -8.16 1.11 5.25
CA VAL A 237 -7.81 -0.29 5.51
C VAL A 237 -6.28 -0.40 5.61
N PRO A 238 -5.73 -1.06 6.64
CA PRO A 238 -4.32 -1.46 6.64
C PRO A 238 -4.04 -2.39 5.46
N GLY A 239 -3.14 -1.95 4.58
CA GLY A 239 -2.74 -2.68 3.39
C GLY A 239 -1.42 -3.42 3.59
N ILE A 240 -1.18 -4.42 2.73
CA ILE A 240 0.02 -5.25 2.76
C ILE A 240 0.73 -5.13 1.41
N ILE A 241 2.04 -4.85 1.44
CA ILE A 241 2.89 -4.85 0.25
C ILE A 241 3.99 -5.89 0.43
N THR A 242 4.12 -6.80 -0.55
CA THR A 242 5.17 -7.83 -0.60
C THR A 242 5.61 -8.05 -2.04
N ARG A 243 6.53 -9.00 -2.25
CA ARG A 243 7.03 -9.37 -3.59
C ARG A 243 6.27 -10.53 -4.23
N ASN A 244 5.54 -11.30 -3.44
CA ASN A 244 4.80 -12.46 -3.91
C ASN A 244 3.56 -12.72 -3.05
N VAL A 245 2.61 -13.45 -3.61
CA VAL A 245 1.30 -13.71 -3.00
C VAL A 245 1.40 -14.56 -1.72
N ASP A 246 2.35 -15.49 -1.63
CA ASP A 246 2.56 -16.31 -0.42
C ASP A 246 2.96 -15.45 0.79
N ASP A 247 3.82 -14.46 0.57
CA ASP A 247 4.24 -13.53 1.61
C ASP A 247 3.08 -12.62 2.03
N VAL A 248 2.19 -12.23 1.10
CA VAL A 248 0.95 -11.49 1.46
C VAL A 248 0.09 -12.34 2.41
N LEU A 249 -0.15 -13.61 2.04
CA LEU A 249 -0.96 -14.52 2.84
C LEU A 249 -0.40 -14.65 4.27
N LEU A 250 0.93 -14.81 4.40
CA LEU A 250 1.58 -14.95 5.69
C LEU A 250 1.39 -13.72 6.58
N ILE A 251 1.54 -12.52 6.01
CA ILE A 251 1.34 -11.27 6.74
C ILE A 251 -0.13 -11.07 7.09
N LEU A 252 -1.05 -11.35 6.16
CA LEU A 252 -2.48 -11.24 6.40
C LEU A 252 -2.91 -12.13 7.57
N ASN A 253 -2.49 -13.40 7.57
CA ASN A 253 -2.78 -14.34 8.65
C ASN A 253 -2.20 -13.89 10.01
N ALA A 254 -1.12 -13.10 10.01
CA ALA A 254 -0.55 -12.56 11.25
C ALA A 254 -1.32 -11.36 11.78
N ILE A 255 -1.89 -10.51 10.92
CA ILE A 255 -2.48 -9.22 11.32
C ILE A 255 -4.00 -9.18 11.31
N ALA A 256 -4.69 -10.13 10.67
CA ALA A 256 -6.14 -10.16 10.56
C ALA A 256 -6.84 -10.71 11.81
N GLY A 257 -8.12 -10.38 11.95
CA GLY A 257 -8.99 -10.84 13.04
C GLY A 257 -9.47 -9.74 13.98
N PRO A 258 -10.45 -10.07 14.85
CA PRO A 258 -11.15 -9.10 15.71
C PRO A 258 -10.19 -8.38 16.65
N ASP A 259 -10.50 -7.13 16.99
CA ASP A 259 -9.73 -6.32 17.93
C ASP A 259 -10.67 -5.52 18.83
N SER A 260 -10.54 -5.69 20.14
CA SER A 260 -11.36 -4.98 21.13
C SER A 260 -11.10 -3.47 21.15
N PHE A 261 -9.97 -3.01 20.62
CA PHE A 261 -9.67 -1.57 20.48
C PHE A 261 -10.25 -0.94 19.21
N ASP A 262 -10.83 -1.74 18.32
CA ASP A 262 -11.46 -1.26 17.08
C ASP A 262 -12.86 -1.88 16.89
N SER A 263 -13.87 -1.08 17.25
CA SER A 263 -15.29 -1.43 17.11
C SER A 263 -15.73 -1.73 15.67
N THR A 264 -14.94 -1.36 14.66
CA THR A 264 -15.25 -1.64 13.25
C THR A 264 -14.67 -2.95 12.74
N THR A 265 -13.88 -3.65 13.57
CA THR A 265 -13.44 -5.00 13.23
C THR A 265 -14.64 -5.96 13.23
N LEU A 266 -14.58 -6.93 12.33
CA LEU A 266 -15.62 -7.96 12.23
C LEU A 266 -15.57 -8.85 13.47
N GLN A 267 -16.67 -8.87 14.23
CA GLN A 267 -16.82 -9.62 15.48
C GLN A 267 -17.11 -11.10 15.21
N ARG A 268 -16.13 -11.79 14.62
CA ARG A 268 -16.18 -13.23 14.32
C ARG A 268 -14.81 -13.85 14.51
N ASP A 269 -14.78 -15.14 14.80
CA ASP A 269 -13.52 -15.87 14.92
C ASP A 269 -12.74 -15.81 13.60
N TYR A 270 -11.45 -15.51 13.73
CA TYR A 270 -10.57 -15.45 12.58
C TYR A 270 -10.06 -16.84 12.23
N MET A 271 -10.41 -17.31 11.04
CA MET A 271 -9.83 -18.52 10.44
C MET A 271 -8.70 -18.10 9.51
N GLN A 272 -7.52 -18.70 9.70
CA GLN A 272 -6.38 -18.48 8.82
C GLN A 272 -6.72 -18.93 7.40
N PHE A 273 -6.39 -18.09 6.43
CA PHE A 273 -6.53 -18.43 5.03
C PHE A 273 -5.40 -19.40 4.61
N GLN A 274 -5.70 -20.22 3.61
CA GLN A 274 -4.74 -21.14 3.02
C GLN A 274 -4.76 -21.03 1.50
N LEU A 275 -3.59 -21.20 0.88
CA LEU A 275 -3.47 -21.33 -0.56
C LEU A 275 -3.27 -22.80 -0.91
N PRO A 276 -3.93 -23.32 -1.96
CA PRO A 276 -3.69 -24.68 -2.42
C PRO A 276 -2.28 -24.79 -3.04
N GLU A 277 -1.69 -25.99 -3.02
CA GLU A 277 -0.37 -26.23 -3.64
C GLU A 277 -0.39 -26.07 -5.16
N SER A 278 -1.47 -26.54 -5.80
CA SER A 278 -1.77 -26.32 -7.21
C SER A 278 -3.04 -25.50 -7.34
N VAL A 279 -3.00 -24.42 -8.12
CA VAL A 279 -4.17 -23.58 -8.35
C VAL A 279 -4.91 -24.04 -9.61
N ASP A 280 -6.17 -24.42 -9.45
CA ASP A 280 -7.11 -24.66 -10.56
C ASP A 280 -8.14 -23.52 -10.61
N ILE A 281 -8.29 -22.93 -11.80
CA ILE A 281 -9.22 -21.84 -12.07
C ILE A 281 -10.35 -22.24 -13.03
N THR A 282 -10.44 -23.52 -13.37
CA THR A 282 -11.46 -24.05 -14.29
C THR A 282 -12.86 -23.75 -13.77
N GLY A 283 -13.71 -23.20 -14.64
CA GLY A 283 -15.11 -22.89 -14.32
C GLY A 283 -15.32 -21.58 -13.55
N LEU A 284 -14.27 -20.88 -13.12
CA LEU A 284 -14.40 -19.56 -12.49
C LEU A 284 -14.96 -18.53 -13.47
N ARG A 285 -15.82 -17.64 -12.96
CA ARG A 285 -16.44 -16.57 -13.75
C ARG A 285 -15.79 -15.23 -13.42
N ILE A 286 -15.07 -14.68 -14.40
CA ILE A 286 -14.27 -13.47 -14.25
C ILE A 286 -14.96 -12.33 -15.00
N GLY A 287 -15.36 -11.30 -14.26
CA GLY A 287 -16.00 -10.12 -14.82
C GLY A 287 -14.97 -9.09 -15.30
N ILE A 288 -15.22 -8.50 -16.47
CA ILE A 288 -14.47 -7.39 -17.06
C ILE A 288 -15.40 -6.17 -17.10
N PRO A 289 -15.28 -5.21 -16.18
CA PRO A 289 -16.13 -4.03 -16.16
C PRO A 289 -15.91 -3.15 -17.38
N THR A 290 -16.97 -2.85 -18.13
CA THR A 290 -16.87 -2.06 -19.35
C THR A 290 -16.46 -0.60 -19.09
N GLU A 291 -16.83 -0.06 -17.93
CA GLU A 291 -16.66 1.34 -17.53
C GLU A 291 -15.22 1.72 -17.19
N TYR A 292 -14.29 0.75 -17.18
CA TYR A 292 -12.87 0.98 -16.92
C TYR A 292 -12.08 1.33 -18.19
N ARG A 293 -12.68 1.17 -19.39
CA ARG A 293 -12.12 1.67 -20.64
C ARG A 293 -12.46 3.15 -20.80
N VAL A 294 -11.64 4.00 -20.16
CA VAL A 294 -11.83 5.45 -20.09
C VAL A 294 -10.77 6.22 -20.87
N PRO A 295 -11.04 7.49 -21.24
CA PRO A 295 -10.00 8.38 -21.74
C PRO A 295 -8.81 8.42 -20.77
N GLY A 296 -7.60 8.24 -21.30
CA GLY A 296 -6.36 8.20 -20.50
C GLY A 296 -5.86 6.78 -20.16
N LEU A 297 -6.67 5.73 -20.37
CA LEU A 297 -6.16 4.35 -20.34
C LEU A 297 -5.13 4.17 -21.46
N SER A 298 -3.90 3.78 -21.10
CA SER A 298 -2.86 3.58 -22.09
C SER A 298 -3.07 2.28 -22.87
N GLU A 299 -2.67 2.28 -24.14
CA GLU A 299 -2.74 1.09 -25.00
C GLU A 299 -1.98 -0.11 -24.42
N GLU A 300 -0.90 0.15 -23.68
CA GLU A 300 -0.09 -0.91 -23.06
C GLU A 300 -0.79 -1.55 -21.87
N VAL A 301 -1.52 -0.75 -21.07
CA VAL A 301 -2.35 -1.26 -19.98
C VAL A 301 -3.55 -2.04 -20.52
N GLU A 302 -4.24 -1.51 -21.55
CA GLU A 302 -5.35 -2.22 -22.19
C GLU A 302 -4.88 -3.54 -22.82
N SER A 303 -3.77 -3.51 -23.58
CA SER A 303 -3.19 -4.73 -24.16
C SER A 303 -2.79 -5.75 -23.08
N CYS A 304 -2.24 -5.30 -21.95
CA CYS A 304 -1.92 -6.18 -20.82
C CYS A 304 -3.19 -6.82 -20.23
N TRP A 305 -4.23 -6.01 -20.04
CA TRP A 305 -5.51 -6.46 -19.49
C TRP A 305 -6.16 -7.53 -20.37
N ASP A 306 -6.23 -7.30 -21.69
CA ASP A 306 -6.79 -8.24 -22.65
C ASP A 306 -5.96 -9.53 -22.73
N LYS A 307 -4.62 -9.45 -22.67
CA LYS A 307 -3.74 -10.63 -22.66
C LYS A 307 -3.97 -11.53 -21.46
N VAL A 308 -4.06 -10.96 -20.25
CA VAL A 308 -4.31 -11.75 -19.04
C VAL A 308 -5.72 -12.32 -19.03
N ALA A 309 -6.72 -11.57 -19.51
CA ALA A 309 -8.06 -12.09 -19.73
C ALA A 309 -8.05 -13.30 -20.68
N CYS A 310 -7.24 -13.26 -21.75
CA CYS A 310 -7.06 -14.38 -22.68
C CYS A 310 -6.43 -15.59 -21.99
N HIS A 311 -5.34 -15.41 -21.24
CA HIS A 311 -4.70 -16.51 -20.50
C HIS A 311 -5.64 -17.17 -19.49
N LEU A 312 -6.45 -16.38 -18.77
CA LEU A 312 -7.45 -16.90 -17.84
C LEU A 312 -8.50 -17.76 -18.57
N LYS A 313 -8.94 -17.31 -19.75
CA LYS A 313 -9.87 -18.06 -20.59
C LYS A 313 -9.28 -19.38 -21.11
N GLU A 314 -8.04 -19.34 -21.59
CA GLU A 314 -7.30 -20.52 -22.06
C GLU A 314 -7.09 -21.56 -20.95
N ALA A 315 -6.96 -21.10 -19.71
CA ALA A 315 -6.83 -21.93 -18.53
C ALA A 315 -8.17 -22.44 -17.96
N GLY A 316 -9.28 -22.24 -18.67
CA GLY A 316 -10.58 -22.81 -18.34
C GLY A 316 -11.53 -21.91 -17.55
N ALA A 317 -11.17 -20.65 -17.28
CA ALA A 317 -12.10 -19.68 -16.72
C ALA A 317 -13.06 -19.14 -17.80
N THR A 318 -14.23 -18.69 -17.37
CA THR A 318 -15.20 -17.96 -18.20
C THR A 318 -15.02 -16.46 -17.98
N VAL A 319 -14.54 -15.74 -18.99
CA VAL A 319 -14.37 -14.28 -18.94
C VAL A 319 -15.56 -13.61 -19.61
N ILE A 320 -16.26 -12.74 -18.88
CA ILE A 320 -17.50 -12.08 -19.33
C ILE A 320 -17.47 -10.57 -19.08
N PRO A 321 -18.04 -9.76 -20.00
CA PRO A 321 -18.24 -8.35 -19.74
C PRO A 321 -19.29 -8.16 -18.63
N VAL A 322 -19.06 -7.18 -17.76
CA VAL A 322 -20.00 -6.77 -16.71
C VAL A 322 -20.10 -5.24 -16.68
N SER A 323 -21.10 -4.72 -15.96
CA SER A 323 -21.35 -3.28 -15.86
C SER A 323 -21.30 -2.83 -14.40
N LEU A 324 -20.52 -1.78 -14.15
CA LEU A 324 -20.45 -1.03 -12.90
C LEU A 324 -20.74 0.46 -13.20
N PRO A 325 -21.99 0.82 -13.52
CA PRO A 325 -22.34 2.11 -14.15
C PRO A 325 -21.99 3.34 -13.30
N HIS A 326 -21.89 3.19 -11.98
CA HIS A 326 -21.56 4.28 -11.07
C HIS A 326 -20.05 4.43 -10.79
N THR A 327 -19.19 3.58 -11.36
CA THR A 327 -17.72 3.66 -11.23
C THR A 327 -17.19 5.07 -11.52
N LYS A 328 -17.69 5.75 -12.55
CA LYS A 328 -17.24 7.11 -12.91
C LYS A 328 -17.49 8.16 -11.82
N TYR A 329 -18.44 7.91 -10.90
CA TYR A 329 -18.75 8.82 -9.80
C TYR A 329 -17.92 8.57 -8.55
N SER A 330 -17.15 7.47 -8.53
CA SER A 330 -16.45 7.01 -7.32
C SER A 330 -15.50 8.09 -6.79
N ILE A 331 -14.62 8.63 -7.62
CA ILE A 331 -13.65 9.65 -7.22
C ILE A 331 -14.33 10.90 -6.64
N VAL A 332 -15.35 11.44 -7.30
CA VAL A 332 -16.05 12.65 -6.82
C VAL A 332 -16.76 12.36 -5.50
N CYS A 333 -17.42 11.19 -5.39
CA CYS A 333 -18.03 10.74 -4.15
C CYS A 333 -17.00 10.62 -3.02
N TYR A 334 -15.79 10.12 -3.31
CA TYR A 334 -14.71 10.06 -2.33
C TYR A 334 -14.20 11.42 -1.95
N SER A 335 -14.01 12.33 -2.90
CA SER A 335 -13.52 13.67 -2.59
C SER A 335 -14.41 14.33 -1.53
N ILE A 336 -15.73 14.23 -1.64
CA ILE A 336 -16.67 14.80 -0.66
C ILE A 336 -16.56 14.08 0.69
N LEU A 337 -16.70 12.75 0.72
CA LEU A 337 -16.69 11.98 1.97
C LEU A 337 -15.33 12.07 2.68
N ASN A 338 -14.24 12.01 1.92
CA ASN A 338 -12.88 12.19 2.41
C ASN A 338 -12.74 13.54 3.10
N GLN A 339 -13.11 14.63 2.43
CA GLN A 339 -12.95 15.97 2.97
C GLN A 339 -13.78 16.18 4.24
N CYS A 340 -15.03 15.67 4.27
CA CYS A 340 -15.88 15.71 5.46
C CYS A 340 -15.24 14.98 6.65
N GLU A 341 -14.77 13.75 6.45
CA GLU A 341 -14.12 12.99 7.53
C GLU A 341 -12.76 13.58 7.93
N VAL A 342 -12.00 14.15 6.98
CA VAL A 342 -10.73 14.85 7.23
C VAL A 342 -10.94 16.07 8.11
N ALA A 343 -11.97 16.89 7.83
CA ALA A 343 -12.28 18.06 8.64
C ALA A 343 -12.49 17.69 10.12
N SER A 344 -13.20 16.58 10.37
CA SER A 344 -13.40 16.04 11.71
C SER A 344 -12.14 15.39 12.30
N ASN A 345 -11.51 14.45 11.58
CA ASN A 345 -10.37 13.67 12.06
C ASN A 345 -9.17 14.55 12.41
N MET A 346 -8.92 15.59 11.60
CA MET A 346 -7.78 16.49 11.77
C MET A 346 -8.02 17.56 12.84
N ALA A 347 -9.23 17.70 13.40
CA ALA A 347 -9.55 18.71 14.41
C ALA A 347 -8.72 18.52 15.71
N ARG A 348 -8.30 17.29 16.00
CA ARG A 348 -7.49 16.93 17.18
C ARG A 348 -6.07 17.50 17.20
N TYR A 349 -5.58 17.98 16.07
CA TYR A 349 -4.23 18.51 15.93
C TYR A 349 -4.27 20.03 16.13
N ASP A 350 -4.06 20.44 17.37
CA ASP A 350 -4.20 21.81 17.85
C ASP A 350 -2.96 22.33 18.61
N GLY A 351 -1.99 21.45 18.87
CA GLY A 351 -0.74 21.77 19.57
C GLY A 351 -0.86 21.80 21.10
N ILE A 352 -1.97 21.31 21.68
CA ILE A 352 -2.17 21.33 23.13
C ILE A 352 -1.62 20.05 23.79
N GLU A 353 -2.13 18.89 23.40
CA GLU A 353 -1.75 17.62 24.03
C GLU A 353 -0.48 17.01 23.41
N TYR A 354 -0.29 17.19 22.10
CA TYR A 354 0.82 16.62 21.35
C TYR A 354 1.03 17.34 20.01
N GLY A 355 2.16 17.06 19.37
CA GLY A 355 2.49 17.59 18.05
C GLY A 355 3.07 19.00 18.07
N LEU A 356 2.96 19.70 16.94
CA LEU A 356 3.45 21.06 16.76
C LEU A 356 2.58 22.06 17.54
N ARG A 357 3.23 22.87 18.38
CA ARG A 357 2.64 24.04 19.02
C ARG A 357 3.38 25.28 18.54
N ALA A 358 2.65 26.21 17.92
CA ALA A 358 3.23 27.47 17.49
C ALA A 358 3.60 28.37 18.69
N ASP A 359 4.57 29.26 18.49
CA ASP A 359 4.88 30.33 19.43
C ASP A 359 3.87 31.49 19.25
N GLU A 360 2.67 31.29 19.81
CA GLU A 360 1.56 32.25 19.75
C GLU A 360 0.86 32.30 21.11
N ASN A 361 0.75 33.50 21.69
CA ASN A 361 0.29 33.74 23.06
C ASN A 361 -0.84 34.78 23.15
N TYR A 362 -1.38 35.27 22.02
CA TYR A 362 -2.45 36.26 22.00
C TYR A 362 -3.80 35.70 22.48
N SER A 363 -4.24 34.58 21.89
CA SER A 363 -5.47 33.88 22.27
C SER A 363 -5.38 32.39 21.92
N THR A 364 -6.28 31.57 22.48
CA THR A 364 -6.37 30.14 22.16
C THR A 364 -6.69 29.91 20.68
N GLU A 365 -7.58 30.72 20.10
CA GLU A 365 -7.95 30.65 18.68
C GLU A 365 -6.76 30.99 17.78
N ALA A 366 -5.98 32.02 18.14
CA ALA A 366 -4.77 32.38 17.42
C ALA A 366 -3.74 31.24 17.47
N LEU A 367 -3.53 30.63 18.64
CA LEU A 367 -2.65 29.49 18.81
C LEU A 367 -3.06 28.29 17.94
N TYR A 368 -4.36 27.95 17.92
CA TYR A 368 -4.89 26.88 17.07
C TYR A 368 -4.69 27.18 15.60
N ALA A 369 -5.06 28.37 15.15
CA ALA A 369 -4.92 28.77 13.76
C ALA A 369 -3.46 28.74 13.31
N LYS A 370 -2.55 29.29 14.14
CA LYS A 370 -1.11 29.34 13.85
C LYS A 370 -0.50 27.94 13.81
N SER A 371 -0.73 27.11 14.82
CA SER A 371 -0.18 25.74 14.90
C SER A 371 -0.63 24.89 13.71
N ARG A 372 -1.91 24.99 13.33
CA ARG A 372 -2.46 24.27 12.17
C ARG A 372 -1.96 24.81 10.84
N SER A 373 -1.80 26.13 10.72
CA SER A 373 -1.23 26.77 9.53
C SER A 373 0.24 26.40 9.32
N GLU A 374 1.01 26.25 10.39
CA GLU A 374 2.43 25.85 10.29
C GLU A 374 2.58 24.34 10.08
N GLY A 375 1.68 23.53 10.67
CA GLY A 375 1.80 22.08 10.66
C GLY A 375 1.25 21.38 9.42
N PHE A 376 0.27 21.97 8.73
CA PHE A 376 -0.39 21.35 7.56
C PHE A 376 -0.02 22.05 6.26
N ASN A 377 0.21 21.28 5.20
CA ASN A 377 0.41 21.80 3.84
C ASN A 377 -0.93 22.21 3.19
N ASP A 378 -0.86 22.75 1.97
CA ASP A 378 -2.04 23.21 1.23
C ASP A 378 -3.04 22.10 0.91
N VAL A 379 -2.57 20.87 0.64
CA VAL A 379 -3.44 19.72 0.37
C VAL A 379 -4.32 19.41 1.59
N VAL A 380 -3.70 19.30 2.77
CA VAL A 380 -4.41 19.00 4.01
C VAL A 380 -5.36 20.15 4.37
N ARG A 381 -4.88 21.42 4.31
CA ARG A 381 -5.72 22.59 4.62
C ARG A 381 -6.92 22.72 3.68
N SER A 382 -6.72 22.53 2.37
CA SER A 382 -7.80 22.61 1.39
C SER A 382 -8.89 21.57 1.64
N ARG A 383 -8.50 20.34 2.01
CA ARG A 383 -9.46 19.28 2.37
C ARG A 383 -10.23 19.59 3.66
N ILE A 384 -9.58 20.18 4.66
CA ILE A 384 -10.25 20.63 5.90
C ILE A 384 -11.27 21.72 5.58
N LEU A 385 -10.90 22.73 4.79
CA LEU A 385 -11.78 23.83 4.42
C LEU A 385 -13.00 23.35 3.63
N ALA A 386 -12.79 22.52 2.60
CA ALA A 386 -13.88 21.96 1.81
C ALA A 386 -14.79 21.03 2.63
N GLY A 387 -14.21 20.22 3.53
CA GLY A 387 -14.97 19.37 4.43
C GLY A 387 -15.88 20.16 5.37
N ASN A 388 -15.36 21.24 5.97
CA ASN A 388 -16.17 22.13 6.79
C ASN A 388 -17.32 22.76 5.98
N TYR A 389 -17.05 23.18 4.73
CA TYR A 389 -18.08 23.72 3.83
C TYR A 389 -19.19 22.70 3.55
N PHE A 390 -18.85 21.45 3.23
CA PHE A 390 -19.84 20.40 2.98
C PHE A 390 -20.63 20.00 4.22
N LEU A 391 -20.08 20.21 5.41
CA LEU A 391 -20.70 19.89 6.68
C LEU A 391 -21.51 21.05 7.28
N LEU A 392 -21.53 22.22 6.66
CA LEU A 392 -22.46 23.29 7.05
C LEU A 392 -23.90 22.79 6.95
N GLN A 393 -24.75 23.21 7.90
CA GLN A 393 -26.15 22.76 7.98
C GLN A 393 -26.91 22.96 6.66
N GLU A 394 -26.68 24.07 5.97
CA GLU A 394 -27.30 24.39 4.68
C GLU A 394 -26.79 23.54 3.50
N ASN A 395 -25.59 22.96 3.61
CA ASN A 395 -24.95 22.17 2.56
C ASN A 395 -25.00 20.65 2.80
N TYR A 396 -25.25 20.23 4.05
CA TYR A 396 -25.09 18.84 4.49
C TYR A 396 -25.85 17.83 3.62
N ASP A 397 -27.11 18.13 3.30
CA ASP A 397 -27.97 17.25 2.52
C ASP A 397 -27.54 17.17 1.04
N ASP A 398 -27.09 18.29 0.49
CA ASP A 398 -26.71 18.43 -0.92
C ASP A 398 -25.35 17.78 -1.24
N TYR A 399 -24.44 17.75 -0.26
CA TYR A 399 -23.10 17.19 -0.43
C TYR A 399 -22.92 15.87 0.31
N PHE A 400 -22.91 15.87 1.64
CA PHE A 400 -22.55 14.69 2.44
C PHE A 400 -23.58 13.57 2.27
N VAL A 401 -24.87 13.86 2.48
CA VAL A 401 -25.95 12.87 2.33
C VAL A 401 -26.06 12.39 0.88
N LYS A 402 -25.89 13.30 -0.09
CA LYS A 402 -25.87 12.93 -1.52
C LYS A 402 -24.72 11.99 -1.86
N ALA A 403 -23.52 12.25 -1.36
CA ALA A 403 -22.36 11.40 -1.54
C ALA A 403 -22.56 10.02 -0.86
N MET A 404 -23.13 9.96 0.34
CA MET A 404 -23.48 8.69 0.99
C MET A 404 -24.48 7.87 0.17
N LYS A 405 -25.49 8.51 -0.41
CA LYS A 405 -26.44 7.85 -1.34
C LYS A 405 -25.72 7.33 -2.60
N MET A 406 -24.78 8.10 -3.16
CA MET A 406 -23.99 7.67 -4.31
C MET A 406 -23.06 6.50 -3.98
N ARG A 407 -22.41 6.52 -2.82
CA ARG A 407 -21.60 5.39 -2.31
C ARG A 407 -22.43 4.10 -2.23
N ARG A 408 -23.69 4.19 -1.79
CA ARG A 408 -24.61 3.05 -1.79
C ARG A 408 -24.86 2.51 -3.21
N LEU A 409 -25.06 3.38 -4.20
CA LEU A 409 -25.22 2.96 -5.59
C LEU A 409 -23.97 2.26 -6.13
N ILE A 410 -22.78 2.81 -5.86
CA ILE A 410 -21.50 2.18 -6.22
C ILE A 410 -21.40 0.79 -5.58
N SER A 411 -21.74 0.65 -4.30
CA SER A 411 -21.76 -0.65 -3.63
C SER A 411 -22.79 -1.62 -4.21
N ASN A 412 -23.96 -1.12 -4.63
CA ASN A 412 -25.00 -1.94 -5.24
C ASN A 412 -24.57 -2.48 -6.62
N ASP A 413 -23.78 -1.72 -7.38
CA ASP A 413 -23.23 -2.20 -8.66
C ASP A 413 -22.38 -3.46 -8.46
N PHE A 414 -21.50 -3.47 -7.45
CA PHE A 414 -20.72 -4.66 -7.11
C PHE A 414 -21.63 -5.82 -6.69
N ASN A 415 -22.63 -5.57 -5.83
CA ASN A 415 -23.58 -6.60 -5.41
C ASN A 415 -24.31 -7.22 -6.62
N ALA A 416 -24.78 -6.40 -7.56
CA ALA A 416 -25.43 -6.88 -8.77
C ALA A 416 -24.51 -7.76 -9.63
N VAL A 417 -23.22 -7.42 -9.72
CA VAL A 417 -22.23 -8.26 -10.39
C VAL A 417 -22.07 -9.60 -9.66
N TRP A 418 -21.92 -9.61 -8.34
CA TRP A 418 -21.79 -10.85 -7.57
C TRP A 418 -23.04 -11.73 -7.68
N ASP A 419 -24.23 -11.14 -7.61
CA ASP A 419 -25.53 -11.80 -7.77
C ASP A 419 -25.71 -12.41 -9.18
N SER A 420 -24.95 -11.93 -10.18
CA SER A 420 -24.90 -12.49 -11.55
C SER A 420 -23.94 -13.70 -11.70
N ASN A 421 -23.56 -14.32 -10.59
CA ASN A 421 -22.60 -15.42 -10.49
C ASN A 421 -21.21 -15.05 -11.01
N VAL A 422 -20.72 -13.85 -10.74
CA VAL A 422 -19.32 -13.48 -11.02
C VAL A 422 -18.49 -13.74 -9.76
N ASP A 423 -17.39 -14.48 -9.90
CA ASP A 423 -16.55 -14.86 -8.77
C ASP A 423 -15.53 -13.79 -8.38
N ILE A 424 -15.05 -13.05 -9.38
CA ILE A 424 -14.03 -12.02 -9.25
C ILE A 424 -14.10 -11.03 -10.42
N LEU A 425 -13.63 -9.81 -10.19
CA LEU A 425 -13.40 -8.82 -11.24
C LEU A 425 -11.92 -8.74 -11.56
N LEU A 426 -11.57 -8.62 -12.84
CA LEU A 426 -10.24 -8.26 -13.31
C LEU A 426 -10.30 -6.85 -13.91
N THR A 427 -9.50 -5.91 -13.39
CA THR A 427 -9.42 -4.53 -13.88
C THR A 427 -7.96 -4.10 -14.01
N PRO A 428 -7.65 -3.00 -14.72
CA PRO A 428 -6.38 -2.31 -14.51
C PRO A 428 -6.23 -1.84 -13.06
N THR A 429 -5.00 -1.73 -12.55
CA THR A 429 -4.75 -1.05 -11.27
C THR A 429 -4.57 0.45 -11.46
N THR A 430 -3.88 0.86 -12.52
CA THR A 430 -3.59 2.25 -12.89
C THR A 430 -3.88 2.46 -14.37
N LEU A 431 -4.13 3.71 -14.80
CA LEU A 431 -4.43 4.01 -16.21
C LEU A 431 -3.21 3.95 -17.12
N SER A 432 -2.01 4.13 -16.57
CA SER A 432 -0.73 4.05 -17.26
C SER A 432 0.33 3.38 -16.37
N ASP A 433 1.54 3.25 -16.89
CA ASP A 433 2.73 3.07 -16.07
C ASP A 433 3.01 4.33 -15.22
N ALA A 434 4.02 4.26 -14.35
CA ALA A 434 4.33 5.36 -13.42
C ALA A 434 4.59 6.67 -14.20
N PRO A 435 3.92 7.79 -13.84
CA PRO A 435 4.19 9.09 -14.42
C PRO A 435 5.57 9.65 -14.04
N LEU A 436 6.14 10.49 -14.90
CA LEU A 436 7.31 11.29 -14.52
C LEU A 436 6.90 12.30 -13.44
N TYR A 437 7.83 12.63 -12.55
CA TYR A 437 7.62 13.61 -11.48
C TYR A 437 7.27 14.98 -12.05
N SER A 438 7.96 15.40 -13.12
CA SER A 438 7.67 16.68 -13.78
C SER A 438 6.27 16.73 -14.41
N GLU A 439 5.79 15.62 -14.98
CA GLU A 439 4.43 15.50 -15.52
C GLU A 439 3.39 15.44 -14.39
N TYR A 440 3.67 14.67 -13.34
CA TYR A 440 2.80 14.53 -12.19
C TYR A 440 2.57 15.87 -11.48
N THR A 441 3.64 16.63 -11.25
CA THR A 441 3.58 17.93 -10.55
C THR A 441 3.07 19.08 -11.40
N SER A 442 2.75 18.84 -12.68
CA SER A 442 2.13 19.84 -13.57
C SER A 442 0.66 20.11 -13.24
N SER A 443 0.02 19.27 -12.43
CA SER A 443 -1.37 19.39 -12.00
C SER A 443 -1.48 19.31 -10.47
N ASP A 444 -2.57 19.83 -9.93
CA ASP A 444 -2.82 19.79 -8.49
C ASP A 444 -3.08 18.37 -7.95
N ASN A 445 -3.01 18.20 -6.63
CA ASN A 445 -3.19 16.93 -5.93
C ASN A 445 -4.57 16.28 -6.19
N GLN A 446 -5.64 17.07 -6.28
CA GLN A 446 -7.00 16.54 -6.50
C GLN A 446 -7.13 15.99 -7.93
N THR A 447 -6.63 16.73 -8.91
CA THR A 447 -6.55 16.29 -10.31
C THR A 447 -5.73 15.01 -10.43
N GLN A 448 -4.55 14.94 -9.79
CA GLN A 448 -3.74 13.73 -9.80
C GLN A 448 -4.46 12.54 -9.16
N CYS A 449 -5.04 12.69 -7.96
CA CYS A 449 -5.80 11.61 -7.33
C CYS A 449 -6.95 11.13 -8.23
N SER A 450 -7.62 12.03 -8.97
CA SER A 450 -8.71 11.65 -9.87
C SER A 450 -8.30 10.74 -11.03
N ILE A 451 -7.04 10.85 -11.47
CA ILE A 451 -6.45 10.04 -12.54
C ILE A 451 -5.85 8.77 -11.95
N GLN A 452 -5.01 8.92 -10.92
CA GLN A 452 -4.19 7.83 -10.39
C GLN A 452 -5.00 6.80 -9.59
N ASP A 453 -6.09 7.22 -8.94
CA ASP A 453 -6.92 6.36 -8.09
C ASP A 453 -8.19 5.88 -8.80
N PHE A 454 -8.41 6.25 -10.07
CA PHE A 454 -9.67 5.97 -10.80
C PHE A 454 -10.08 4.49 -10.72
N CYS A 455 -9.12 3.60 -11.01
CA CYS A 455 -9.38 2.16 -11.04
C CYS A 455 -9.42 1.52 -9.65
N THR A 456 -8.76 2.11 -8.65
CA THR A 456 -8.61 1.52 -7.31
C THR A 456 -9.70 1.93 -6.36
N GLN A 457 -10.16 3.17 -6.44
CA GLN A 457 -11.05 3.74 -5.45
C GLN A 457 -12.35 2.93 -5.26
N PRO A 458 -13.03 2.41 -6.32
CA PRO A 458 -14.35 1.78 -6.16
C PRO A 458 -14.39 0.64 -5.12
N ALA A 459 -13.27 -0.08 -4.97
CA ALA A 459 -13.14 -1.14 -3.97
C ALA A 459 -13.24 -0.61 -2.52
N ASN A 460 -12.74 0.59 -2.23
CA ASN A 460 -12.85 1.23 -0.91
C ASN A 460 -14.29 1.70 -0.64
N MET A 461 -14.96 2.23 -1.66
CA MET A 461 -16.37 2.63 -1.57
C MET A 461 -17.27 1.47 -1.18
N ALA A 462 -17.05 0.30 -1.79
CA ALA A 462 -17.79 -0.92 -1.53
C ALA A 462 -17.24 -1.75 -0.33
N GLY A 463 -16.10 -1.37 0.25
CA GLY A 463 -15.49 -2.09 1.39
C GLY A 463 -14.94 -3.49 1.05
N ILE A 464 -14.83 -3.85 -0.22
CA ILE A 464 -14.45 -5.19 -0.71
C ILE A 464 -12.93 -5.39 -0.82
N PRO A 465 -12.39 -6.61 -0.73
CA PRO A 465 -10.96 -6.86 -0.85
C PRO A 465 -10.48 -6.72 -2.31
N ALA A 466 -9.28 -6.17 -2.49
CA ALA A 466 -8.67 -6.00 -3.81
C ALA A 466 -7.14 -6.18 -3.75
N ILE A 467 -6.56 -6.81 -4.76
CA ILE A 467 -5.12 -7.09 -4.84
C ILE A 467 -4.54 -6.65 -6.19
N ASN A 468 -3.38 -5.98 -6.14
CA ASN A 468 -2.55 -5.68 -7.29
C ASN A 468 -1.59 -6.85 -7.59
N VAL A 469 -1.46 -7.22 -8.85
CA VAL A 469 -0.50 -8.23 -9.34
C VAL A 469 0.30 -7.66 -10.53
N PRO A 470 1.63 -7.53 -10.39
CA PRO A 470 2.49 -7.04 -11.47
C PRO A 470 2.55 -8.06 -12.59
N THR A 471 2.48 -7.58 -13.83
CA THR A 471 2.11 -8.42 -14.97
C THR A 471 3.09 -8.31 -16.11
N THR A 472 3.51 -7.10 -16.46
CA THR A 472 4.48 -6.89 -17.54
C THR A 472 5.26 -5.60 -17.34
N ILE A 473 6.27 -5.38 -18.18
CA ILE A 473 7.06 -4.15 -18.21
C ILE A 473 6.70 -3.37 -19.48
N SER A 474 6.43 -2.08 -19.34
CA SER A 474 6.11 -1.17 -20.43
C SER A 474 7.31 -0.93 -21.34
N ARG A 475 7.07 -0.32 -22.50
CA ARG A 475 8.13 0.15 -23.42
C ARG A 475 9.11 1.13 -22.76
N LYS A 476 8.70 1.83 -21.69
CA LYS A 476 9.55 2.74 -20.90
C LYS A 476 10.39 2.02 -19.83
N GLY A 477 10.24 0.70 -19.68
CA GLY A 477 10.91 -0.07 -18.64
C GLY A 477 10.26 0.03 -17.26
N LEU A 478 8.96 0.30 -17.21
CA LEU A 478 8.21 0.48 -15.96
C LEU A 478 7.19 -0.64 -15.75
N PRO A 479 6.88 -1.01 -14.50
CA PRO A 479 5.83 -1.99 -14.23
C PRO A 479 4.45 -1.56 -14.72
N ILE A 480 3.74 -2.53 -15.30
CA ILE A 480 2.30 -2.51 -15.51
C ILE A 480 1.70 -3.65 -14.70
N SER A 481 0.64 -3.33 -13.96
CA SER A 481 -0.04 -4.28 -13.09
C SER A 481 -1.54 -4.31 -13.35
N LEU A 482 -2.16 -5.44 -12.99
CA LEU A 482 -3.61 -5.60 -12.99
C LEU A 482 -4.11 -5.82 -11.56
N GLN A 483 -5.38 -5.56 -11.37
CA GLN A 483 -6.07 -5.65 -10.11
C GLN A 483 -7.14 -6.73 -10.18
N LEU A 484 -7.25 -7.49 -9.11
CA LEU A 484 -8.39 -8.35 -8.85
C LEU A 484 -9.22 -7.78 -7.71
N MET A 485 -10.56 -7.84 -7.82
CA MET A 485 -11.48 -7.53 -6.72
C MET A 485 -12.43 -8.70 -6.50
N ALA A 486 -12.59 -9.11 -5.24
CA ALA A 486 -13.49 -10.22 -4.87
C ALA A 486 -14.65 -9.72 -4.00
N PRO A 487 -15.71 -10.52 -3.81
CA PRO A 487 -16.75 -10.21 -2.84
C PRO A 487 -16.20 -10.04 -1.42
N PHE A 488 -17.01 -9.41 -0.56
CA PHE A 488 -16.70 -9.22 0.86
C PHE A 488 -16.27 -10.54 1.51
N LEU A 489 -15.10 -10.56 2.18
CA LEU A 489 -14.53 -11.71 2.89
C LEU A 489 -14.13 -12.92 2.04
N HIS A 490 -13.84 -12.70 0.75
CA HIS A 490 -13.35 -13.74 -0.16
C HIS A 490 -11.84 -13.63 -0.43
N GLU A 491 -11.03 -13.20 0.56
CA GLU A 491 -9.57 -13.07 0.43
C GLU A 491 -8.90 -14.37 -0.03
N GLN A 492 -9.33 -15.54 0.45
CA GLN A 492 -8.73 -16.81 0.03
C GLN A 492 -8.87 -17.04 -1.47
N ARG A 493 -10.06 -16.80 -2.03
CA ARG A 493 -10.30 -16.91 -3.48
C ARG A 493 -9.50 -15.86 -4.24
N LEU A 494 -9.52 -14.62 -3.77
CA LEU A 494 -8.75 -13.51 -4.32
C LEU A 494 -7.25 -13.84 -4.41
N LEU A 495 -6.66 -14.32 -3.32
CA LEU A 495 -5.25 -14.69 -3.25
C LEU A 495 -4.95 -15.93 -4.10
N THR A 496 -5.86 -16.90 -4.18
CA THR A 496 -5.69 -18.09 -5.03
C THR A 496 -5.57 -17.70 -6.50
N ILE A 497 -6.47 -16.85 -6.99
CA ILE A 497 -6.44 -16.40 -8.39
C ILE A 497 -5.25 -15.48 -8.64
N ALA A 498 -4.90 -14.61 -7.69
CA ALA A 498 -3.69 -13.80 -7.77
C ALA A 498 -2.43 -14.66 -7.87
N LYS A 499 -2.35 -15.77 -7.12
CA LYS A 499 -1.24 -16.72 -7.17
C LYS A 499 -1.13 -17.39 -8.54
N TRP A 500 -2.27 -17.74 -9.13
CA TRP A 500 -2.30 -18.28 -10.49
C TRP A 500 -1.76 -17.26 -11.50
N ILE A 501 -2.22 -16.00 -11.45
CA ILE A 501 -1.73 -14.94 -12.34
C ILE A 501 -0.23 -14.73 -12.15
N GLU A 502 0.25 -14.61 -10.90
CA GLU A 502 1.68 -14.49 -10.58
C GLU A 502 2.51 -15.59 -11.25
N GLN A 503 2.05 -16.84 -11.19
CA GLN A 503 2.72 -17.99 -11.82
C GLN A 503 2.67 -17.96 -13.35
N ALA A 504 1.54 -17.52 -13.93
CA ALA A 504 1.33 -17.48 -15.37
C ALA A 504 2.10 -16.34 -16.06
N VAL A 505 2.21 -15.18 -15.42
CA VAL A 505 2.81 -13.98 -16.04
C VAL A 505 4.31 -13.87 -15.79
N GLN A 506 4.81 -14.50 -14.73
CA GLN A 506 6.24 -14.56 -14.38
C GLN A 506 6.93 -13.18 -14.43
N PHE A 507 6.31 -12.19 -13.78
CA PHE A 507 6.85 -10.84 -13.75
C PHE A 507 8.31 -10.83 -13.22
N PRO A 508 9.22 -10.04 -13.81
CA PRO A 508 10.65 -10.10 -13.46
C PRO A 508 10.94 -9.86 -11.98
N GLN A 509 11.70 -10.76 -11.37
CA GLN A 509 12.16 -10.58 -9.99
C GLN A 509 13.50 -9.86 -9.94
N LEU A 510 13.53 -8.69 -9.30
CA LEU A 510 14.77 -8.00 -8.98
C LEU A 510 15.60 -8.82 -7.99
N THR A 511 16.88 -9.04 -8.24
CA THR A 511 17.81 -9.72 -7.32
C THR A 511 19.04 -8.86 -7.14
N LEU A 512 19.51 -8.68 -5.90
CA LEU A 512 20.73 -7.90 -5.64
C LEU A 512 21.94 -8.53 -6.34
N LYS A 513 22.72 -7.74 -7.07
CA LYS A 513 24.01 -8.15 -7.65
C LYS A 513 24.95 -8.58 -6.53
N ASP A 514 25.85 -9.53 -6.81
CA ASP A 514 26.92 -9.97 -5.90
C ASP A 514 28.04 -8.92 -5.71
N THR A 515 27.73 -7.64 -5.91
CA THR A 515 28.66 -6.52 -5.76
C THR A 515 28.63 -5.94 -4.34
N TYR A 516 29.65 -5.13 -4.04
CA TYR A 516 30.11 -4.62 -2.74
C TYR A 516 29.11 -3.93 -1.79
N LEU A 517 27.80 -3.84 -2.10
CA LEU A 517 26.81 -3.15 -1.26
C LEU A 517 26.73 -3.67 0.18
N LEU A 518 27.10 -4.93 0.41
CA LEU A 518 27.07 -5.56 1.72
C LEU A 518 28.46 -5.87 2.32
N LYS A 519 29.57 -5.65 1.59
CA LYS A 519 30.95 -5.87 2.10
C LYS A 519 31.40 -4.76 3.04
#